data_AF-A0A4S2RHA9-F1
#
_entry.id   AF-A0A4S2RHA9-F1
#
_cell.length_a   1.000
_cell.length_b   1.000
_cell.length_c   1.000
_cell.angle_alpha   90.00
_cell.angle_beta   90.00
_cell.angle_gamma   90.00
#
_symmetry.space_group_name_H-M   'P 1'
#
loop_
_entity.id
_entity.type
_entity.pdbx_description
1 polymer ?
#
loop_
_entity_poly.entity_id
_entity_poly.type
_entity_poly.pdbx_seq_one_letter_code
_entity_poly.pdbx_strand_id
1 'polypeptide(L)'
;MSAGGRRYPAGSTARLRADVLAVLGVLKVATPEQITRITRPDLFAAGRAEPTKAHRNAALDLARHRETVSEGRTVEGKKLWGLTPLGLESAGRVLDRPLEEMGTVARGVGRHGAAHAMAVNDTVAAFLQPASGRGLGSLAGWSTEVPLPAVGTWTRPGRGGVRADAVLTAPEDNVPLLFVEVDCGHMSAERIAAKLPAYLRFLNRTVKDTDGRPRPMWRTRWPATTGTTLGEGLYPPESKYPPLLLVFTGRSPGGLHRLTKEVCRLTAGQWAPYRVQANGATAIREEDAAYRDYRDALPVLATTLDRLVEHGPRGAVFWRFGHDRWEPLHQALADPDGAQAYRDRRRREEERRQEQQRRAEAEREARLPKCTQCGARFSETRIAYLAGEDGRDDPHPELCHTCAYTVEHDARMAELEAQKAARQAAEEAELEDEDEEYRRSQRLHRRLWRHLRI
;
A
#
# COMPACT_ATOMS: atom_id res chain seq x y z
N MET A 1 11.61 -30.31 -38.32
CA MET A 1 10.77 -30.03 -39.50
C MET A 1 9.55 -30.91 -39.38
N SER A 2 8.35 -30.36 -39.17
CA SER A 2 7.13 -31.18 -39.00
C SER A 2 6.05 -30.72 -39.98
N ALA A 3 5.40 -31.71 -40.58
CA ALA A 3 4.55 -31.66 -41.77
C ALA A 3 3.51 -30.53 -41.76
N GLY A 4 3.66 -29.57 -42.69
CA GLY A 4 2.60 -28.66 -43.12
C GLY A 4 1.57 -29.42 -43.94
N GLY A 5 0.73 -30.22 -43.29
CA GLY A 5 -0.29 -31.02 -43.95
C GLY A 5 -1.44 -30.15 -44.51
N ARG A 6 -1.79 -30.40 -45.78
CA ARG A 6 -2.98 -30.09 -46.63
C ARG A 6 -4.12 -29.17 -46.15
N ARG A 7 -4.32 -28.93 -44.85
CA ARG A 7 -5.42 -28.12 -44.28
C ARG A 7 -5.16 -26.61 -44.36
N TYR A 8 -3.90 -26.18 -44.38
CA TYR A 8 -3.51 -24.77 -44.31
C TYR A 8 -2.49 -24.42 -45.41
N PRO A 9 -2.97 -24.00 -46.59
CA PRO A 9 -2.16 -23.85 -47.79
C PRO A 9 -1.09 -22.74 -47.73
N ALA A 10 -1.20 -21.76 -46.83
CA ALA A 10 -0.12 -20.80 -46.57
C ALA A 10 0.92 -21.32 -45.54
N GLY A 11 0.75 -22.55 -45.04
CA GLY A 11 1.69 -23.22 -44.14
C GLY A 11 1.60 -22.78 -42.68
N SER A 12 0.48 -22.18 -42.25
CA SER A 12 0.31 -21.79 -40.84
C SER A 12 0.03 -22.98 -39.91
N THR A 13 0.47 -22.85 -38.65
CA THR A 13 0.19 -23.82 -37.59
C THR A 13 -1.03 -23.41 -36.77
N ALA A 14 -1.61 -24.35 -36.02
CA ALA A 14 -2.71 -24.05 -35.10
C ALA A 14 -2.34 -22.96 -34.08
N ARG A 15 -1.11 -23.02 -33.55
CA ARG A 15 -0.60 -22.00 -32.63
C ARG A 15 -0.56 -20.60 -33.25
N LEU A 16 0.01 -20.46 -34.45
CA LEU A 16 0.09 -19.16 -35.13
C LEU A 16 -1.29 -18.57 -35.45
N ARG A 17 -2.27 -19.41 -35.75
CA ARG A 17 -3.66 -18.95 -35.94
C ARG A 17 -4.31 -18.54 -34.63
N ALA A 18 -4.08 -19.28 -33.55
CA ALA A 18 -4.52 -18.90 -32.21
C ALA A 18 -3.93 -17.53 -31.81
N ASP A 19 -2.64 -17.29 -32.08
CA ASP A 19 -1.97 -16.00 -31.84
C ASP A 19 -2.69 -14.85 -32.58
N VAL A 20 -3.03 -15.03 -33.88
CA VAL A 20 -3.77 -14.03 -34.66
C VAL A 20 -5.17 -13.80 -34.09
N LEU A 21 -5.91 -14.87 -33.76
CA LEU A 21 -7.25 -14.78 -33.20
C LEU A 21 -7.24 -14.07 -31.83
N ALA A 22 -6.31 -14.42 -30.95
CA ALA A 22 -6.17 -13.81 -29.63
C ALA A 22 -5.90 -12.30 -29.73
N VAL A 23 -4.90 -11.91 -30.55
CA VAL A 23 -4.54 -10.50 -30.70
C VAL A 23 -5.67 -9.69 -31.33
N LEU A 24 -6.27 -10.17 -32.42
CA LEU A 24 -7.37 -9.46 -33.07
C LEU A 24 -8.66 -9.48 -32.23
N GLY A 25 -8.86 -10.50 -31.40
CA GLY A 25 -9.98 -10.55 -30.46
C GLY A 25 -9.92 -9.42 -29.43
N VAL A 26 -8.71 -9.09 -28.97
CA VAL A 26 -8.47 -7.97 -28.06
C VAL A 26 -8.44 -6.64 -28.82
N LEU A 27 -7.56 -6.49 -29.81
CA LEU A 27 -7.24 -5.21 -30.47
C LEU A 27 -8.19 -4.79 -31.60
N LYS A 28 -9.08 -5.69 -32.04
CA LYS A 28 -10.05 -5.55 -33.16
C LYS A 28 -9.42 -5.46 -34.54
N VAL A 29 -8.32 -4.73 -34.68
CA VAL A 29 -7.55 -4.60 -35.91
C VAL A 29 -6.06 -4.53 -35.60
N ALA A 30 -5.21 -5.21 -36.36
CA ALA A 30 -3.77 -5.14 -36.18
C ALA A 30 -3.00 -5.46 -37.47
N THR A 31 -1.74 -5.03 -37.52
CA THR A 31 -0.80 -5.48 -38.55
C THR A 31 -0.16 -6.83 -38.15
N PRO A 32 0.33 -7.65 -39.10
CA PRO A 32 1.11 -8.85 -38.76
C PRO A 32 2.35 -8.56 -37.92
N GLU A 33 2.90 -7.35 -38.03
CA GLU A 33 4.03 -6.90 -37.21
C GLU A 33 3.63 -6.73 -35.74
N GLN A 34 2.53 -6.03 -35.46
CA GLN A 34 2.01 -5.88 -34.10
C GLN A 34 1.64 -7.22 -33.47
N ILE A 35 0.99 -8.11 -34.24
CA ILE A 35 0.68 -9.47 -33.78
C ILE A 35 1.96 -10.20 -33.37
N THR A 36 2.97 -10.18 -34.24
CA THR A 36 4.26 -10.83 -33.95
C THR A 36 4.93 -10.20 -32.73
N ARG A 37 4.88 -8.88 -32.57
CA ARG A 37 5.56 -8.17 -31.47
C ARG A 37 4.97 -8.54 -30.12
N ILE A 38 3.65 -8.73 -30.08
CA ILE A 38 2.91 -9.09 -28.87
C ILE A 38 3.12 -10.56 -28.51
N THR A 39 3.02 -11.48 -29.48
CA THR A 39 2.99 -12.92 -29.19
C THR A 39 4.35 -13.59 -29.27
N ARG A 40 5.27 -13.02 -30.04
CA ARG A 40 6.59 -13.59 -30.38
C ARG A 40 7.68 -12.50 -30.45
N PRO A 41 7.91 -11.77 -29.34
CA PRO A 41 8.94 -10.73 -29.27
C PRO A 41 10.35 -11.27 -29.55
N ASP A 42 10.58 -12.56 -29.25
CA ASP A 42 11.82 -13.30 -29.53
C ASP A 42 12.23 -13.26 -31.00
N LEU A 43 11.26 -13.23 -31.92
CA LEU A 43 11.52 -13.20 -33.35
C LEU A 43 12.09 -11.86 -33.84
N PHE A 44 11.80 -10.76 -33.14
CA PHE A 44 12.40 -9.45 -33.43
C PHE A 44 13.78 -9.31 -32.80
N ALA A 45 13.94 -9.75 -31.55
CA ALA A 45 15.24 -9.73 -30.86
C ALA A 45 16.30 -10.57 -31.59
N ALA A 46 15.90 -11.66 -32.23
CA ALA A 46 16.80 -12.54 -32.98
C ALA A 46 17.19 -12.04 -34.38
N GLY A 47 16.79 -10.83 -34.80
CA GLY A 47 17.20 -10.24 -36.09
C GLY A 47 16.76 -11.05 -37.31
N ARG A 48 15.65 -11.81 -37.22
CA ARG A 48 15.15 -12.67 -38.31
C ARG A 48 14.80 -11.82 -39.55
N ALA A 49 15.11 -12.32 -40.74
CA ALA A 49 14.89 -11.60 -42.00
C ALA A 49 13.41 -11.28 -42.33
N GLU A 50 12.46 -12.13 -41.92
CA GLU A 50 11.03 -11.91 -42.11
C GLU A 50 10.21 -12.28 -40.86
N PRO A 51 10.32 -11.52 -39.75
CA PRO A 51 9.72 -11.91 -38.47
C PRO A 51 8.18 -12.01 -38.57
N THR A 52 7.58 -11.30 -39.53
CA THR A 52 6.13 -11.21 -39.71
C THR A 52 5.52 -12.24 -40.67
N LYS A 53 6.33 -13.03 -41.40
CA LYS A 53 5.83 -13.95 -42.43
C LYS A 53 4.85 -14.98 -41.87
N ALA A 54 5.20 -15.57 -40.72
CA ALA A 54 4.41 -16.62 -40.09
C ALA A 54 2.98 -16.14 -39.74
N HIS A 55 2.85 -14.98 -39.09
CA HIS A 55 1.54 -14.41 -38.73
C HIS A 55 0.77 -13.87 -39.94
N ARG A 56 1.47 -13.37 -40.96
CA ARG A 56 0.85 -13.00 -42.24
C ARG A 56 0.21 -14.21 -42.91
N ASN A 57 0.91 -15.34 -42.96
CA ASN A 57 0.39 -16.58 -43.53
C ASN A 57 -0.76 -17.15 -42.69
N ALA A 58 -0.66 -17.08 -41.36
CA ALA A 58 -1.77 -17.46 -40.47
C ALA A 58 -3.02 -16.62 -40.71
N ALA A 59 -2.89 -15.30 -40.85
CA ALA A 59 -4.02 -14.43 -41.19
C ALA A 59 -4.61 -14.75 -42.57
N LEU A 60 -3.80 -15.12 -43.56
CA LEU A 60 -4.27 -15.56 -44.89
C LEU A 60 -5.02 -16.89 -44.84
N ASP A 61 -4.53 -17.88 -44.07
CA ASP A 61 -5.21 -19.16 -43.90
C ASP A 61 -6.54 -18.98 -43.15
N LEU A 62 -6.57 -18.18 -42.09
CA LEU A 62 -7.80 -17.81 -41.37
C LEU A 62 -8.82 -17.11 -42.29
N ALA A 63 -8.36 -16.28 -43.23
CA ALA A 63 -9.23 -15.61 -44.18
C ALA A 63 -9.90 -16.59 -45.14
N ARG A 64 -9.21 -17.67 -45.54
CA ARG A 64 -9.81 -18.77 -46.32
C ARG A 64 -10.91 -19.50 -45.55
N HIS A 65 -10.81 -19.52 -44.22
CA HIS A 65 -11.85 -20.03 -43.31
C HIS A 65 -12.89 -18.97 -42.92
N ARG A 66 -12.84 -17.77 -43.52
CA ARG A 66 -13.74 -16.63 -43.24
C ARG A 66 -13.69 -16.16 -41.78
N GLU A 67 -12.59 -16.39 -41.07
CA GLU A 67 -12.40 -15.92 -39.69
C GLU A 67 -11.75 -14.54 -39.63
N THR A 68 -10.85 -14.24 -40.56
CA THR A 68 -10.22 -12.91 -40.68
C THR A 68 -10.59 -12.23 -41.99
N VAL A 69 -10.48 -10.91 -41.99
CA VAL A 69 -10.69 -10.06 -43.17
C VAL A 69 -9.62 -8.99 -43.25
N SER A 70 -9.32 -8.54 -44.46
CA SER A 70 -8.42 -7.41 -44.69
C SER A 70 -9.17 -6.10 -44.47
N GLU A 71 -8.76 -5.32 -43.47
CA GLU A 71 -9.40 -4.04 -43.10
C GLU A 71 -8.82 -2.83 -43.86
N GLY A 72 -7.87 -3.07 -44.77
CA GLY A 72 -7.22 -2.04 -45.58
C GLY A 72 -5.73 -1.95 -45.24
N ARG A 73 -5.21 -0.72 -45.19
CA ARG A 73 -3.80 -0.44 -44.91
C ARG A 73 -3.64 0.70 -43.90
N THR A 74 -2.53 0.69 -43.18
CA THR A 74 -2.09 1.85 -42.39
C THR A 74 -1.66 3.00 -43.32
N VAL A 75 -1.41 4.17 -42.75
CA VAL A 75 -0.82 5.32 -43.48
C VAL A 75 0.52 4.93 -44.12
N GLU A 76 1.32 4.09 -43.46
CA GLU A 76 2.60 3.57 -43.95
C GLU A 76 2.44 2.39 -44.93
N GLY A 77 1.21 2.09 -45.37
CA GLY A 77 0.93 1.05 -46.36
C GLY A 77 0.95 -0.38 -45.81
N LYS A 78 1.07 -0.58 -44.48
CA LYS A 78 1.08 -1.90 -43.86
C LYS A 78 -0.32 -2.50 -43.86
N LYS A 79 -0.46 -3.78 -44.23
CA LYS A 79 -1.76 -4.45 -44.31
C LYS A 79 -2.39 -4.62 -42.93
N LEU A 80 -3.66 -4.26 -42.81
CA LEU A 80 -4.46 -4.42 -41.61
C LEU A 80 -5.38 -5.64 -41.71
N TRP A 81 -5.48 -6.38 -40.61
CA TRP A 81 -6.37 -7.52 -40.45
C TRP A 81 -7.34 -7.29 -39.31
N GLY A 82 -8.58 -7.72 -39.49
CA GLY A 82 -9.63 -7.76 -38.47
C GLY A 82 -10.32 -9.11 -38.44
N LEU A 83 -11.22 -9.30 -37.47
CA LEU A 83 -12.05 -10.51 -37.36
C LEU A 83 -13.40 -10.33 -38.05
N THR A 84 -13.90 -11.40 -38.66
CA THR A 84 -15.32 -11.53 -38.99
C THR A 84 -16.12 -11.93 -37.73
N PRO A 85 -17.46 -11.98 -37.76
CA PRO A 85 -18.24 -12.54 -36.65
C PRO A 85 -17.81 -13.97 -36.28
N LEU A 86 -17.55 -14.83 -37.26
CA LEU A 86 -17.06 -16.20 -37.04
C LEU A 86 -15.65 -16.21 -36.40
N GLY A 87 -14.78 -15.29 -36.83
CA GLY A 87 -13.47 -15.12 -36.22
C GLY A 87 -13.55 -14.63 -34.77
N LEU A 88 -14.51 -13.77 -34.47
CA LEU A 88 -14.74 -13.27 -33.11
C LEU A 88 -15.18 -14.39 -32.16
N GLU A 89 -16.06 -15.29 -32.60
CA GLU A 89 -16.40 -16.51 -31.86
C GLU A 89 -15.18 -17.40 -31.63
N SER A 90 -14.36 -17.57 -32.66
CA SER A 90 -13.15 -18.39 -32.57
C SER A 90 -12.12 -17.76 -31.63
N ALA A 91 -11.97 -16.45 -31.64
CA ALA A 91 -11.14 -15.70 -30.71
C ALA A 91 -11.66 -15.79 -29.26
N GLY A 92 -12.99 -15.75 -29.05
CA GLY A 92 -13.59 -15.96 -27.73
C GLY A 92 -13.21 -17.30 -27.12
N ARG A 93 -13.20 -18.37 -27.92
CA ARG A 93 -12.72 -19.70 -27.46
C ARG A 93 -11.23 -19.72 -27.14
N VAL A 94 -10.40 -19.00 -27.90
CA VAL A 94 -8.95 -18.92 -27.66
C VAL A 94 -8.63 -18.12 -26.39
N LEU A 95 -9.38 -17.07 -26.12
CA LEU A 95 -9.20 -16.18 -24.97
C LEU A 95 -9.95 -16.64 -23.71
N ASP A 96 -10.72 -17.73 -23.81
CA ASP A 96 -11.67 -18.17 -22.77
C ASP A 96 -12.59 -17.03 -22.30
N ARG A 97 -13.15 -16.29 -23.26
CA ARG A 97 -13.93 -15.08 -23.02
C ARG A 97 -15.29 -15.15 -23.73
N PRO A 98 -16.41 -14.86 -23.03
CA PRO A 98 -17.74 -14.83 -23.64
C PRO A 98 -17.85 -13.71 -24.69
N LEU A 99 -18.67 -13.93 -25.72
CA LEU A 99 -18.82 -13.01 -26.85
C LEU A 99 -19.26 -11.61 -26.45
N GLU A 100 -20.08 -11.50 -25.40
CA GLU A 100 -20.57 -10.24 -24.85
C GLU A 100 -19.43 -9.36 -24.33
N GLU A 101 -18.33 -9.96 -23.88
CA GLU A 101 -17.13 -9.28 -23.42
C GLU A 101 -16.10 -9.05 -24.53
N MET A 102 -16.21 -9.80 -25.64
CA MET A 102 -15.37 -9.64 -26.82
C MET A 102 -15.68 -8.36 -27.61
N GLY A 103 -16.79 -7.68 -27.35
CA GLY A 103 -17.16 -6.44 -28.04
C GLY A 103 -17.54 -6.66 -29.51
N THR A 104 -17.41 -5.63 -30.34
CA THR A 104 -17.76 -5.69 -31.77
C THR A 104 -16.55 -5.87 -32.66
N VAL A 105 -16.77 -6.36 -33.88
CA VAL A 105 -15.74 -6.36 -34.93
C VAL A 105 -15.44 -4.94 -35.42
N ALA A 106 -14.18 -4.67 -35.73
CA ALA A 106 -13.78 -3.47 -36.46
C ALA A 106 -14.43 -3.46 -37.85
N ARG A 107 -14.96 -2.32 -38.30
CA ARG A 107 -15.45 -2.16 -39.68
C ARG A 107 -14.90 -0.89 -40.31
N GLY A 108 -14.14 -1.04 -41.39
CA GLY A 108 -13.73 0.08 -42.24
C GLY A 108 -12.63 0.97 -41.64
N VAL A 109 -11.92 0.48 -40.62
CA VAL A 109 -10.93 1.26 -39.86
C VAL A 109 -9.73 1.66 -40.75
N GLY A 110 -9.38 0.86 -41.75
CA GLY A 110 -8.29 1.17 -42.68
C GLY A 110 -8.63 2.20 -43.76
N ARG A 111 -9.87 2.71 -43.86
CA ARG A 111 -10.21 3.77 -44.84
C ARG A 111 -9.43 5.07 -44.62
N HIS A 112 -9.02 5.33 -43.38
CA HIS A 112 -8.28 6.51 -42.97
C HIS A 112 -6.93 6.18 -42.31
N GLY A 113 -6.35 5.01 -42.63
CA GLY A 113 -5.01 4.62 -42.15
C GLY A 113 -4.92 4.18 -40.68
N ALA A 114 -6.03 4.16 -39.94
CA ALA A 114 -6.15 3.59 -38.59
C ALA A 114 -5.18 4.13 -37.52
N ALA A 115 -4.66 5.36 -37.67
CA ALA A 115 -3.59 5.89 -36.80
C ALA A 115 -3.88 5.78 -35.30
N HIS A 116 -5.10 6.12 -34.88
CA HIS A 116 -5.53 5.98 -33.48
C HIS A 116 -5.51 4.54 -32.98
N ALA A 117 -6.10 3.60 -33.74
CA ALA A 117 -6.08 2.19 -33.38
C ALA A 117 -4.64 1.64 -33.31
N MET A 118 -3.75 2.10 -34.19
CA MET A 118 -2.34 1.70 -34.13
C MET A 118 -1.65 2.22 -32.87
N ALA A 119 -1.92 3.46 -32.44
CA ALA A 119 -1.39 3.99 -31.19
C ALA A 119 -1.91 3.25 -29.95
N VAL A 120 -3.18 2.84 -29.93
CA VAL A 120 -3.74 1.99 -28.87
C VAL A 120 -3.04 0.62 -28.87
N ASN A 121 -2.89 -0.01 -30.03
CA ASN A 121 -2.20 -1.29 -30.16
C ASN A 121 -0.74 -1.22 -29.69
N ASP A 122 -0.03 -0.16 -30.06
CA ASP A 122 1.36 0.03 -29.68
C ASP A 122 1.49 0.34 -28.18
N THR A 123 0.50 1.01 -27.58
CA THR A 123 0.40 1.16 -26.12
C THR A 123 0.28 -0.19 -25.44
N VAL A 124 -0.65 -1.05 -25.89
CA VAL A 124 -0.80 -2.41 -25.36
C VAL A 124 0.48 -3.23 -25.54
N ALA A 125 1.10 -3.15 -26.71
CA ALA A 125 2.36 -3.84 -26.99
C ALA A 125 3.51 -3.35 -26.09
N ALA A 126 3.60 -2.04 -25.83
CA ALA A 126 4.61 -1.48 -24.93
C ALA A 126 4.44 -1.95 -23.48
N PHE A 127 3.19 -2.16 -23.04
CA PHE A 127 2.93 -2.78 -21.75
C PHE A 127 3.36 -4.25 -21.73
N LEU A 128 2.94 -5.05 -22.72
CA LEU A 128 3.17 -6.50 -22.72
C LEU A 128 4.64 -6.88 -23.01
N GLN A 129 5.28 -6.17 -23.94
CA GLN A 129 6.60 -6.48 -24.49
C GLN A 129 7.43 -5.20 -24.65
N PRO A 130 7.81 -4.54 -23.54
CA PRO A 130 8.65 -3.36 -23.60
C PRO A 130 10.03 -3.69 -24.19
N ALA A 131 10.71 -2.68 -24.76
CA ALA A 131 12.08 -2.87 -25.24
C ALA A 131 13.06 -3.20 -24.09
N SER A 132 12.74 -2.77 -22.87
CA SER A 132 13.54 -2.97 -21.68
C SER A 132 12.72 -3.59 -20.54
N GLY A 133 13.31 -4.59 -19.87
CA GLY A 133 12.73 -5.24 -18.69
C GLY A 133 11.57 -6.20 -18.99
N ARG A 134 10.84 -6.57 -17.93
CA ARG A 134 9.66 -7.45 -18.00
C ARG A 134 8.42 -6.59 -18.30
N GLY A 135 7.55 -7.07 -19.19
CA GLY A 135 6.24 -6.48 -19.46
C GLY A 135 5.22 -6.67 -18.33
N LEU A 136 4.14 -5.90 -18.38
CA LEU A 136 3.10 -5.79 -17.37
C LEU A 136 1.75 -6.27 -17.93
N GLY A 137 1.14 -7.21 -17.22
CA GLY A 137 -0.10 -7.88 -17.56
C GLY A 137 0.05 -8.94 -18.64
N SER A 138 -1.10 -9.49 -19.04
CA SER A 138 -1.23 -10.45 -20.13
C SER A 138 -2.16 -9.91 -21.22
N LEU A 139 -2.07 -10.43 -22.44
CA LEU A 139 -2.95 -10.03 -23.55
C LEU A 139 -4.44 -10.21 -23.17
N ALA A 140 -4.76 -11.30 -22.46
CA ALA A 140 -6.11 -11.58 -21.96
C ALA A 140 -6.57 -10.63 -20.86
N GLY A 141 -5.66 -9.90 -20.21
CA GLY A 141 -6.00 -8.83 -19.26
C GLY A 141 -6.47 -7.52 -19.92
N TRP A 142 -6.32 -7.39 -21.24
CA TRP A 142 -6.71 -6.20 -21.99
C TRP A 142 -8.10 -6.32 -22.62
N SER A 143 -8.77 -5.18 -22.74
CA SER A 143 -9.96 -4.97 -23.58
C SER A 143 -9.88 -3.59 -24.22
N THR A 144 -10.14 -3.48 -25.52
CA THR A 144 -10.17 -2.18 -26.22
C THR A 144 -11.60 -1.74 -26.55
N GLU A 145 -11.76 -0.44 -26.79
CA GLU A 145 -13.03 0.20 -27.16
C GLU A 145 -14.17 -0.05 -26.15
N VAL A 146 -13.87 0.01 -24.85
CA VAL A 146 -14.80 -0.43 -23.79
C VAL A 146 -15.86 0.65 -23.52
N PRO A 147 -17.15 0.39 -23.78
CA PRO A 147 -18.21 1.34 -23.45
C PRO A 147 -18.39 1.43 -21.93
N LEU A 148 -18.42 2.66 -21.40
CA LEU A 148 -18.61 3.00 -19.99
C LEU A 148 -19.95 3.73 -19.82
N PRO A 149 -21.05 3.01 -19.56
CA PRO A 149 -22.39 3.56 -19.65
C PRO A 149 -22.73 4.45 -18.44
N ALA A 150 -22.93 5.75 -18.67
CA ALA A 150 -23.48 6.64 -17.64
C ALA A 150 -24.98 6.35 -17.36
N VAL A 151 -25.69 5.81 -18.35
CA VAL A 151 -27.07 5.31 -18.27
C VAL A 151 -27.22 4.05 -19.15
N GLY A 152 -28.30 3.28 -18.99
CA GLY A 152 -28.51 2.02 -19.73
C GLY A 152 -27.70 0.84 -19.19
N THR A 153 -27.53 -0.23 -19.95
CA THR A 153 -26.77 -1.43 -19.50
C THR A 153 -25.41 -1.52 -20.19
N TRP A 154 -24.58 -2.49 -19.79
CA TRP A 154 -23.34 -2.79 -20.52
C TRP A 154 -23.56 -3.12 -21.99
N THR A 155 -24.61 -3.89 -22.29
CA THR A 155 -24.97 -4.35 -23.65
C THR A 155 -25.78 -3.33 -24.44
N ARG A 156 -26.45 -2.39 -23.76
CA ARG A 156 -27.24 -1.30 -24.35
C ARG A 156 -26.90 0.02 -23.65
N PRO A 157 -25.70 0.57 -23.88
CA PRO A 157 -25.31 1.84 -23.30
C PRO A 157 -26.21 2.96 -23.81
N GLY A 158 -26.76 3.76 -22.90
CA GLY A 158 -27.50 4.96 -23.29
C GLY A 158 -26.58 6.15 -23.57
N ARG A 159 -27.17 7.29 -23.94
CA ARG A 159 -26.42 8.51 -24.27
C ARG A 159 -25.66 9.06 -23.07
N GLY A 160 -24.54 9.72 -23.33
CA GLY A 160 -23.77 10.46 -22.31
C GLY A 160 -22.72 9.65 -21.53
N GLY A 161 -22.55 8.36 -21.85
CA GLY A 161 -21.39 7.58 -21.43
C GLY A 161 -20.12 7.94 -22.20
N VAL A 162 -18.98 7.41 -21.73
CA VAL A 162 -17.69 7.51 -22.42
C VAL A 162 -17.31 6.13 -22.96
N ARG A 163 -16.35 6.07 -23.89
CA ARG A 163 -15.75 4.81 -24.33
C ARG A 163 -14.26 4.92 -24.04
N ALA A 164 -13.75 4.03 -23.19
CA ALA A 164 -12.32 3.92 -22.97
C ALA A 164 -11.66 3.32 -24.21
N ASP A 165 -10.52 3.87 -24.60
CA ASP A 165 -9.72 3.28 -25.68
C ASP A 165 -9.22 1.89 -25.30
N ALA A 166 -8.78 1.73 -24.05
CA ALA A 166 -8.48 0.43 -23.47
C ALA A 166 -8.72 0.36 -21.95
N VAL A 167 -8.84 -0.87 -21.45
CA VAL A 167 -8.90 -1.20 -20.03
C VAL A 167 -7.96 -2.37 -19.77
N LEU A 168 -7.18 -2.29 -18.70
CA LEU A 168 -6.28 -3.33 -18.24
C LEU A 168 -6.70 -3.86 -16.86
N THR A 169 -6.80 -5.18 -16.76
CA THR A 169 -6.81 -5.93 -15.51
C THR A 169 -5.56 -6.80 -15.46
N ALA A 170 -4.65 -6.52 -14.52
CA ALA A 170 -3.44 -7.32 -14.33
C ALA A 170 -3.17 -7.54 -12.83
N PRO A 171 -4.07 -8.24 -12.11
CA PRO A 171 -3.87 -8.56 -10.70
C PRO A 171 -2.58 -9.35 -10.46
N GLU A 172 -2.14 -10.17 -11.42
CA GLU A 172 -0.87 -10.92 -11.37
C GLU A 172 0.38 -10.04 -11.23
N ASP A 173 0.27 -8.76 -11.59
CA ASP A 173 1.33 -7.76 -11.48
C ASP A 173 1.00 -6.64 -10.47
N ASN A 174 -0.03 -6.85 -9.62
CA ASN A 174 -0.52 -5.88 -8.63
C ASN A 174 -0.97 -4.54 -9.25
N VAL A 175 -1.51 -4.58 -10.46
CA VAL A 175 -1.99 -3.39 -11.15
C VAL A 175 -3.48 -3.25 -10.87
N PRO A 176 -3.94 -2.13 -10.27
CA PRO A 176 -5.37 -1.90 -10.12
C PRO A 176 -6.02 -1.82 -11.50
N LEU A 177 -7.34 -1.99 -11.55
CA LEU A 177 -8.11 -1.74 -12.77
C LEU A 177 -7.69 -0.39 -13.37
N LEU A 178 -7.12 -0.41 -14.57
CA LEU A 178 -6.54 0.78 -15.20
C LEU A 178 -7.33 1.11 -16.47
N PHE A 179 -7.92 2.30 -16.50
CA PHE A 179 -8.51 2.86 -17.72
C PHE A 179 -7.44 3.59 -18.52
N VAL A 180 -7.46 3.44 -19.83
CA VAL A 180 -6.45 4.02 -20.72
C VAL A 180 -7.15 4.79 -21.84
N GLU A 181 -6.69 6.03 -22.03
CA GLU A 181 -7.07 6.91 -23.12
C GLU A 181 -5.81 7.27 -23.89
N VAL A 182 -5.84 7.06 -25.21
CA VAL A 182 -4.72 7.36 -26.09
C VAL A 182 -5.07 8.61 -26.88
N ASP A 183 -4.18 9.59 -26.95
CA ASP A 183 -4.36 10.74 -27.84
C ASP A 183 -3.20 10.83 -28.82
N CYS A 184 -3.53 10.84 -30.11
CA CYS A 184 -2.56 10.96 -31.19
C CYS A 184 -2.12 12.41 -31.46
N GLY A 185 -2.25 13.30 -30.48
CA GLY A 185 -1.80 14.68 -30.57
C GLY A 185 -2.79 15.63 -31.26
N HIS A 186 -4.00 15.18 -31.55
CA HIS A 186 -5.01 15.97 -32.29
C HIS A 186 -6.03 16.64 -31.36
N MET A 187 -6.15 16.18 -30.11
CA MET A 187 -7.09 16.77 -29.16
C MET A 187 -6.51 18.02 -28.48
N SER A 188 -7.38 18.98 -28.18
CA SER A 188 -7.06 20.12 -27.32
C SER A 188 -7.12 19.71 -25.85
N ALA A 189 -6.51 20.51 -24.97
CA ALA A 189 -6.53 20.26 -23.54
C ALA A 189 -7.96 20.19 -22.98
N GLU A 190 -8.85 21.05 -23.47
CA GLU A 190 -10.26 21.13 -23.05
C GLU A 190 -11.03 19.88 -23.44
N ARG A 191 -10.79 19.33 -24.64
CA ARG A 191 -11.45 18.09 -25.09
C ARG A 191 -10.98 16.88 -24.29
N ILE A 192 -9.70 16.84 -23.89
CA ILE A 192 -9.18 15.80 -23.00
C ILE A 192 -9.77 16.00 -21.59
N ALA A 193 -9.75 17.22 -21.06
CA ALA A 193 -10.28 17.56 -19.75
C ALA A 193 -11.76 17.18 -19.60
N ALA A 194 -12.56 17.39 -20.65
CA ALA A 194 -13.98 17.02 -20.69
C ALA A 194 -14.23 15.51 -20.52
N LYS A 195 -13.23 14.65 -20.77
CA LYS A 195 -13.36 13.20 -20.53
C LYS A 195 -13.45 12.90 -19.03
N LEU A 196 -12.74 13.61 -18.15
CA LEU A 196 -12.65 13.26 -16.73
C LEU A 196 -14.00 13.34 -16.00
N PRO A 197 -14.81 14.40 -16.15
CA PRO A 197 -16.18 14.40 -15.64
C PRO A 197 -17.05 13.26 -16.20
N ALA A 198 -16.84 12.83 -17.44
CA ALA A 198 -17.59 11.71 -18.03
C ALA A 198 -17.20 10.37 -17.41
N TYR A 199 -15.91 10.16 -17.14
CA TYR A 199 -15.41 9.03 -16.36
C TYR A 199 -16.01 9.03 -14.95
N LEU A 200 -15.96 10.16 -14.24
CA LEU A 200 -16.53 10.26 -12.89
C LEU A 200 -18.03 9.99 -12.85
N ARG A 201 -18.80 10.40 -13.87
CA ARG A 201 -20.23 10.04 -13.97
C ARG A 201 -20.43 8.54 -14.05
N PHE A 202 -19.61 7.85 -14.83
CA PHE A 202 -19.65 6.38 -14.91
C PHE A 202 -19.17 5.72 -13.62
N LEU A 203 -18.06 6.17 -13.04
CA LEU A 203 -17.46 5.55 -11.85
C LEU A 203 -18.32 5.72 -10.59
N ASN A 204 -19.08 6.83 -10.49
CA ASN A 204 -20.04 7.06 -9.43
C ASN A 204 -21.40 6.40 -9.66
N ARG A 205 -21.64 5.85 -10.86
CA ARG A 205 -22.91 5.21 -11.17
C ARG A 205 -23.08 3.95 -10.33
N THR A 206 -24.19 3.85 -9.62
CA THR A 206 -24.57 2.65 -8.86
C THR A 206 -25.67 1.87 -9.56
N VAL A 207 -25.66 0.56 -9.38
CA VAL A 207 -26.69 -0.39 -9.81
C VAL A 207 -27.00 -1.34 -8.66
N LYS A 208 -28.19 -1.94 -8.67
CA LYS A 208 -28.48 -3.07 -7.77
C LYS A 208 -27.82 -4.32 -8.32
N ASP A 209 -26.99 -4.97 -7.51
CA ASP A 209 -26.38 -6.25 -7.85
C ASP A 209 -27.39 -7.39 -7.62
N THR A 210 -27.00 -8.63 -7.92
CA THR A 210 -27.81 -9.85 -7.76
C THR A 210 -28.32 -10.07 -6.33
N ASP A 211 -27.62 -9.55 -5.33
CA ASP A 211 -28.00 -9.56 -3.91
C ASP A 211 -28.94 -8.39 -3.51
N GLY A 212 -29.33 -7.56 -4.47
CA GLY A 212 -30.18 -6.38 -4.28
C GLY A 212 -29.47 -5.17 -3.69
N ARG A 213 -28.17 -5.26 -3.34
CA ARG A 213 -27.42 -4.16 -2.72
C ARG A 213 -26.88 -3.19 -3.79
N PRO A 214 -26.87 -1.88 -3.50
CA PRO A 214 -26.30 -0.91 -4.40
C PRO A 214 -24.77 -1.07 -4.45
N ARG A 215 -24.24 -1.18 -5.67
CA ARG A 215 -22.79 -1.27 -5.92
C ARG A 215 -22.40 -0.40 -7.11
N PRO A 216 -21.16 0.12 -7.18
CA PRO A 216 -20.70 0.82 -8.36
C PRO A 216 -20.80 -0.09 -9.59
N MET A 217 -21.37 0.41 -10.69
CA MET A 217 -21.65 -0.40 -11.89
C MET A 217 -20.40 -1.09 -12.42
N TRP A 218 -19.26 -0.39 -12.42
CA TRP A 218 -18.00 -0.94 -12.90
C TRP A 218 -17.54 -2.19 -12.11
N ARG A 219 -17.93 -2.32 -10.83
CA ARG A 219 -17.63 -3.52 -10.01
C ARG A 219 -18.41 -4.77 -10.43
N THR A 220 -19.49 -4.61 -11.20
CA THR A 220 -20.25 -5.77 -11.75
C THR A 220 -19.49 -6.48 -12.87
N ARG A 221 -18.60 -5.77 -13.57
CA ARG A 221 -17.74 -6.32 -14.63
C ARG A 221 -16.34 -6.62 -14.14
N TRP A 222 -15.82 -5.79 -13.23
CA TRP A 222 -14.51 -5.95 -12.63
C TRP A 222 -14.66 -6.07 -11.11
N PRO A 223 -15.09 -7.24 -10.61
CA PRO A 223 -15.20 -7.47 -9.17
C PRO A 223 -13.83 -7.31 -8.52
N ALA A 224 -13.82 -6.93 -7.24
CA ALA A 224 -12.59 -7.01 -6.46
C ALA A 224 -12.13 -8.47 -6.49
N THR A 225 -10.94 -8.74 -7.02
CA THR A 225 -10.41 -10.10 -7.00
C THR A 225 -10.11 -10.45 -5.54
N THR A 226 -10.49 -11.64 -5.09
CA THR A 226 -10.05 -12.18 -3.80
C THR A 226 -8.52 -12.27 -3.86
N GLY A 227 -7.82 -11.42 -3.10
CA GLY A 227 -6.36 -11.21 -3.17
C GLY A 227 -5.94 -9.80 -3.63
N THR A 228 -6.87 -9.05 -4.22
CA THR A 228 -6.79 -7.59 -4.40
C THR A 228 -8.00 -6.95 -3.70
N THR A 229 -8.12 -7.17 -2.40
CA THR A 229 -8.61 -6.05 -1.59
C THR A 229 -7.74 -4.87 -2.02
N LEU A 230 -8.35 -3.74 -2.32
CA LEU A 230 -7.62 -2.46 -2.36
C LEU A 230 -6.86 -2.23 -1.02
N GLY A 231 -6.98 -3.11 -0.01
CA GLY A 231 -6.23 -3.12 1.24
C GLY A 231 -5.08 -4.13 1.39
N GLU A 232 -4.75 -4.98 0.42
CA GLU A 232 -3.52 -5.83 0.49
C GLU A 232 -2.53 -5.60 -0.67
N GLY A 233 -2.89 -4.76 -1.65
CA GLY A 233 -2.04 -4.36 -2.76
C GLY A 233 -1.64 -2.88 -2.69
N LEU A 234 -0.60 -2.52 -3.43
CA LEU A 234 0.07 -1.21 -3.55
C LEU A 234 -0.83 0.01 -3.88
N TYR A 235 -2.14 -0.17 -4.02
CA TYR A 235 -3.10 0.87 -4.32
C TYR A 235 -3.91 1.20 -3.05
N PRO A 236 -4.12 2.49 -2.69
CA PRO A 236 -4.65 2.83 -1.38
C PRO A 236 -6.06 2.26 -1.16
N PRO A 237 -6.34 1.59 -0.02
CA PRO A 237 -7.66 1.02 0.29
C PRO A 237 -8.76 2.07 0.34
N GLU A 238 -8.40 3.29 0.68
CA GLU A 238 -9.26 4.46 0.73
C GLU A 238 -9.63 5.04 -0.64
N SER A 239 -8.88 4.77 -1.71
CA SER A 239 -9.19 5.36 -3.02
C SER A 239 -10.44 4.72 -3.64
N LYS A 240 -11.43 5.56 -3.94
CA LYS A 240 -12.74 5.12 -4.49
C LYS A 240 -12.70 4.75 -5.97
N TYR A 241 -11.81 5.37 -6.74
CA TYR A 241 -11.86 5.35 -8.20
C TYR A 241 -10.63 4.69 -8.84
N PRO A 242 -10.80 3.71 -9.74
CA PRO A 242 -9.68 3.18 -10.52
C PRO A 242 -8.94 4.28 -11.30
N PRO A 243 -7.61 4.18 -11.46
CA PRO A 243 -6.81 5.17 -12.17
C PRO A 243 -7.15 5.29 -13.65
N LEU A 244 -6.98 6.51 -14.17
CA LEU A 244 -7.04 6.85 -15.59
C LEU A 244 -5.66 7.22 -16.11
N LEU A 245 -5.15 6.49 -17.10
CA LEU A 245 -3.91 6.75 -17.81
C LEU A 245 -4.18 7.47 -19.14
N LEU A 246 -3.58 8.63 -19.31
CA LEU A 246 -3.51 9.35 -20.58
C LEU A 246 -2.18 9.02 -21.27
N VAL A 247 -2.22 8.41 -22.44
CA VAL A 247 -1.04 8.10 -23.26
C VAL A 247 -1.02 9.01 -24.46
N PHE A 248 -0.01 9.87 -24.56
CA PHE A 248 0.12 10.80 -25.66
C PHE A 248 1.12 10.32 -26.71
N THR A 249 0.82 10.60 -27.98
CA THR A 249 1.73 10.42 -29.11
C THR A 249 1.55 11.54 -30.15
N GLY A 250 2.44 11.62 -31.13
CA GLY A 250 2.31 12.53 -32.28
C GLY A 250 2.60 14.01 -32.02
N ARG A 251 3.23 14.37 -30.88
CA ARG A 251 3.69 15.73 -30.57
C ARG A 251 5.11 15.73 -30.02
N SER A 252 5.80 16.84 -30.17
CA SER A 252 7.14 17.02 -29.58
C SER A 252 7.07 16.94 -28.04
N PRO A 253 8.16 16.51 -27.36
CA PRO A 253 8.19 16.41 -25.90
C PRO A 253 7.75 17.69 -25.17
N GLY A 254 8.18 18.86 -25.64
CA GLY A 254 7.78 20.15 -25.07
C GLY A 254 6.30 20.49 -25.31
N GLY A 255 5.73 20.10 -26.46
CA GLY A 255 4.30 20.26 -26.74
C GLY A 255 3.43 19.36 -25.87
N LEU A 256 3.87 18.12 -25.63
CA LEU A 256 3.21 17.16 -24.74
C LEU A 256 3.26 17.63 -23.28
N HIS A 257 4.40 18.13 -22.82
CA HIS A 257 4.52 18.67 -21.47
C HIS A 257 3.54 19.82 -21.21
N ARG A 258 3.43 20.77 -22.15
CA ARG A 258 2.47 21.89 -22.05
C ARG A 258 1.02 21.42 -22.06
N LEU A 259 0.67 20.51 -22.98
CA LEU A 259 -0.67 19.91 -23.04
C LEU A 259 -1.03 19.24 -21.71
N THR A 260 -0.13 18.41 -21.20
CA THR A 260 -0.34 17.60 -19.99
C THR A 260 -0.51 18.51 -18.77
N LYS A 261 0.32 19.56 -18.63
CA LYS A 261 0.15 20.57 -17.57
C LYS A 261 -1.18 21.31 -17.66
N GLU A 262 -1.62 21.65 -18.86
CA GLU A 262 -2.88 22.35 -19.05
C GLU A 262 -4.09 21.46 -18.73
N VAL A 263 -4.08 20.19 -19.15
CA VAL A 263 -5.08 19.20 -18.73
C VAL A 263 -5.09 19.04 -17.21
N CYS A 264 -3.91 18.91 -16.59
CA CYS A 264 -3.76 18.83 -15.14
C CYS A 264 -4.41 20.04 -14.44
N ARG A 265 -4.16 21.26 -14.92
CA ARG A 265 -4.76 22.50 -14.39
C ARG A 265 -6.28 22.53 -14.56
N LEU A 266 -6.78 22.26 -15.77
CA LEU A 266 -8.21 22.31 -16.10
C LEU A 266 -9.05 21.29 -15.32
N THR A 267 -8.42 20.21 -14.86
CA THR A 267 -9.11 19.08 -14.23
C THR A 267 -8.84 18.97 -12.72
N ALA A 268 -8.23 19.98 -12.11
CA ALA A 268 -7.91 20.00 -10.69
C ALA A 268 -9.12 19.64 -9.80
N GLY A 269 -10.33 20.07 -10.18
CA GLY A 269 -11.55 19.72 -9.44
C GLY A 269 -11.95 18.25 -9.46
N GLN A 270 -11.29 17.40 -10.27
CA GLN A 270 -11.58 15.97 -10.39
C GLN A 270 -10.49 15.08 -9.78
N TRP A 271 -9.22 15.50 -9.81
CA TRP A 271 -8.09 14.70 -9.33
C TRP A 271 -7.40 15.26 -8.09
N ALA A 272 -7.56 16.55 -7.77
CA ALA A 272 -6.87 17.12 -6.63
C ALA A 272 -7.51 16.62 -5.32
N PRO A 273 -6.71 16.27 -4.32
CA PRO A 273 -7.22 15.86 -3.02
C PRO A 273 -7.81 17.04 -2.26
N TYR A 274 -8.69 16.73 -1.29
CA TYR A 274 -9.03 17.68 -0.25
C TYR A 274 -7.90 17.80 0.75
N ARG A 275 -7.74 18.97 1.35
CA ARG A 275 -6.81 19.19 2.46
C ARG A 275 -7.56 18.99 3.76
N VAL A 276 -7.01 18.24 4.72
CA VAL A 276 -7.73 17.87 5.95
C VAL A 276 -6.89 18.20 7.18
N GLN A 277 -7.53 18.84 8.16
CA GLN A 277 -6.97 19.14 9.47
C GLN A 277 -6.87 17.88 10.35
N ALA A 278 -6.10 17.93 11.43
CA ALA A 278 -5.93 16.80 12.35
C ALA A 278 -7.26 16.32 12.99
N ASN A 279 -8.24 17.22 13.13
CA ASN A 279 -9.58 16.91 13.65
C ASN A 279 -10.53 16.32 12.59
N GLY A 280 -10.07 16.11 11.35
CA GLY A 280 -10.88 15.58 10.25
C GLY A 280 -11.69 16.62 9.46
N ALA A 281 -11.63 17.91 9.83
CA ALA A 281 -12.30 18.98 9.08
C ALA A 281 -11.50 19.38 7.84
N THR A 282 -12.19 19.85 6.79
CA THR A 282 -11.53 20.37 5.59
C THR A 282 -10.70 21.61 5.93
N ALA A 283 -9.41 21.57 5.61
CA ALA A 283 -8.49 22.68 5.81
C ALA A 283 -8.70 23.76 4.74
N ILE A 284 -8.74 25.02 5.16
CA ILE A 284 -8.90 26.18 4.27
C ILE A 284 -7.54 26.60 3.67
N ARG A 285 -6.46 26.44 4.45
CA ARG A 285 -5.08 26.79 4.06
C ARG A 285 -4.17 25.56 4.07
N GLU A 286 -3.02 25.66 3.40
CA GLU A 286 -2.11 24.51 3.23
C GLU A 286 -1.33 24.20 4.51
N GLU A 287 -0.90 25.22 5.22
CA GLU A 287 -0.22 25.14 6.52
C GLU A 287 -1.08 24.51 7.63
N ASP A 288 -2.41 24.55 7.49
CA ASP A 288 -3.34 23.95 8.45
C ASP A 288 -3.60 22.46 8.17
N ALA A 289 -3.19 21.97 7.00
CA ALA A 289 -3.48 20.62 6.56
C ALA A 289 -2.55 19.61 7.26
N ALA A 290 -3.15 18.65 7.97
CA ALA A 290 -2.43 17.52 8.53
C ALA A 290 -2.11 16.45 7.47
N TYR A 291 -3.02 16.27 6.50
CA TYR A 291 -2.88 15.33 5.40
C TYR A 291 -3.77 15.70 4.20
N ARG A 292 -3.57 14.99 3.08
CA ARG A 292 -4.40 15.09 1.87
C ARG A 292 -5.36 13.90 1.77
N ASP A 293 -6.63 14.19 1.49
CA ASP A 293 -7.68 13.17 1.32
C ASP A 293 -7.98 12.96 -0.16
N TYR A 294 -7.61 11.79 -0.65
CA TYR A 294 -7.76 11.36 -2.04
C TYR A 294 -9.02 10.50 -2.26
N ARG A 295 -9.87 10.28 -1.25
CA ARG A 295 -11.01 9.35 -1.35
C ARG A 295 -11.91 9.62 -2.55
N ASP A 296 -12.25 10.88 -2.80
CA ASP A 296 -13.08 11.29 -3.95
C ASP A 296 -12.27 11.93 -5.09
N ALA A 297 -10.95 11.73 -5.12
CA ALA A 297 -10.08 12.18 -6.20
C ALA A 297 -9.87 11.06 -7.23
N LEU A 298 -10.08 11.34 -8.52
CA LEU A 298 -9.72 10.42 -9.60
C LEU A 298 -8.20 10.41 -9.77
N PRO A 299 -7.50 9.27 -9.62
CA PRO A 299 -6.07 9.22 -9.91
C PRO A 299 -5.86 9.32 -11.41
N VAL A 300 -5.16 10.37 -11.85
CA VAL A 300 -4.87 10.60 -13.27
C VAL A 300 -3.37 10.53 -13.48
N LEU A 301 -2.97 9.64 -14.37
CA LEU A 301 -1.60 9.42 -14.80
C LEU A 301 -1.46 9.92 -16.24
N ALA A 302 -0.30 10.46 -16.58
CA ALA A 302 0.06 10.79 -17.94
C ALA A 302 1.40 10.18 -18.32
N THR A 303 1.52 9.77 -19.59
CA THR A 303 2.78 9.30 -20.18
C THR A 303 2.79 9.54 -21.69
N THR A 304 3.89 9.19 -22.34
CA THR A 304 4.01 9.18 -23.79
C THR A 304 4.28 7.78 -24.30
N LEU A 305 3.83 7.47 -25.52
CA LEU A 305 4.09 6.17 -26.13
C LEU A 305 5.61 5.90 -26.25
N ASP A 306 6.39 6.92 -26.63
CA ASP A 306 7.84 6.80 -26.74
C ASP A 306 8.49 6.41 -25.41
N ARG A 307 8.07 7.02 -24.28
CA ARG A 307 8.58 6.66 -22.95
C ARG A 307 8.24 5.24 -22.55
N LEU A 308 7.01 4.80 -22.84
CA LEU A 308 6.57 3.42 -22.59
C LEU A 308 7.39 2.42 -23.42
N VAL A 309 7.66 2.72 -24.68
CA VAL A 309 8.47 1.87 -25.56
C VAL A 309 9.91 1.80 -25.07
N GLU A 310 10.51 2.94 -24.71
CA GLU A 310 11.92 3.04 -24.34
C GLU A 310 12.22 2.41 -22.97
N HIS A 311 11.44 2.78 -21.94
CA HIS A 311 11.74 2.42 -20.55
C HIS A 311 10.80 1.35 -19.97
N GLY A 312 9.76 0.97 -20.72
CA GLY A 312 8.76 0.02 -20.28
C GLY A 312 7.80 0.54 -19.21
N PRO A 313 6.69 -0.17 -18.95
CA PRO A 313 5.67 0.21 -17.97
C PRO A 313 6.12 0.01 -16.50
N ARG A 314 7.31 -0.56 -16.27
CA ARG A 314 7.92 -0.67 -14.93
C ARG A 314 8.94 0.43 -14.65
N GLY A 315 9.34 1.18 -15.67
CA GLY A 315 10.25 2.31 -15.53
C GLY A 315 9.56 3.54 -14.93
N ALA A 316 10.36 4.57 -14.64
CA ALA A 316 9.87 5.87 -14.19
C ALA A 316 9.28 6.67 -15.38
N VAL A 317 8.10 6.24 -15.83
CA VAL A 317 7.44 6.76 -17.05
C VAL A 317 6.07 7.35 -16.80
N PHE A 318 5.56 7.33 -15.59
CA PHE A 318 4.25 7.89 -15.26
C PHE A 318 4.39 9.20 -14.51
N TRP A 319 3.66 10.22 -14.96
CA TRP A 319 3.49 11.46 -14.23
C TRP A 319 2.08 11.48 -13.64
N ARG A 320 1.95 11.38 -12.31
CA ARG A 320 0.66 11.53 -11.64
C ARG A 320 0.32 13.02 -11.54
N PHE A 321 -0.91 13.39 -11.86
CA PHE A 321 -1.37 14.75 -11.59
C PHE A 321 -1.27 15.06 -10.10
N GLY A 322 -0.65 16.20 -9.78
CA GLY A 322 -0.32 16.60 -8.41
C GLY A 322 1.06 16.17 -7.93
N HIS A 323 1.76 15.27 -8.64
CA HIS A 323 3.15 14.92 -8.35
C HIS A 323 4.10 15.75 -9.23
N ASP A 324 5.35 15.88 -8.79
CA ASP A 324 6.36 16.76 -9.40
C ASP A 324 7.39 16.03 -10.26
N ARG A 325 7.37 14.69 -10.28
CA ARG A 325 8.36 13.85 -10.95
C ARG A 325 7.73 12.67 -11.70
N TRP A 326 8.52 12.08 -12.58
CA TRP A 326 8.19 10.82 -13.25
C TRP A 326 8.49 9.65 -12.30
N GLU A 327 7.55 8.73 -12.20
CA GLU A 327 7.59 7.64 -11.23
C GLU A 327 7.21 6.30 -11.89
N PRO A 328 7.70 5.18 -11.35
CA PRO A 328 7.13 3.86 -11.63
C PRO A 328 5.65 3.81 -11.25
N LEU A 329 4.88 2.94 -11.91
CA LEU A 329 3.42 2.89 -11.76
C LEU A 329 2.97 2.80 -10.29
N HIS A 330 3.63 1.97 -9.48
CA HIS A 330 3.25 1.79 -8.06
C HIS A 330 3.50 3.04 -7.22
N GLN A 331 4.59 3.77 -7.46
CA GLN A 331 4.87 5.03 -6.77
C GLN A 331 3.92 6.13 -7.23
N ALA A 332 3.65 6.18 -8.53
CA ALA A 332 2.71 7.15 -9.11
C ALA A 332 1.27 6.94 -8.61
N LEU A 333 0.92 5.75 -8.14
CA LEU A 333 -0.40 5.44 -7.58
C LEU A 333 -0.47 5.56 -6.05
N ALA A 334 0.66 5.69 -5.36
CA ALA A 334 0.69 5.84 -3.92
C ALA A 334 0.27 7.26 -3.49
N ASP A 335 -0.36 7.38 -2.33
CA ASP A 335 -0.73 8.66 -1.71
C ASP A 335 0.26 9.01 -0.58
N PRO A 336 1.46 9.55 -0.88
CA PRO A 336 2.56 9.67 0.08
C PRO A 336 2.27 10.62 1.25
N ASP A 337 1.32 11.56 1.08
CA ASP A 337 0.84 12.50 2.09
C ASP A 337 -0.63 12.28 2.47
N GLY A 338 -1.13 11.07 2.22
CA GLY A 338 -2.47 10.62 2.56
C GLY A 338 -2.71 10.40 4.05
N ALA A 339 -3.94 9.99 4.38
CA ALA A 339 -4.36 9.68 5.76
C ALA A 339 -3.51 8.58 6.41
N GLN A 340 -3.09 7.57 5.63
CA GLN A 340 -2.23 6.50 6.13
C GLN A 340 -0.85 7.02 6.53
N ALA A 341 -0.21 7.84 5.69
CA ALA A 341 1.09 8.44 5.99
C ALA A 341 1.03 9.33 7.24
N TYR A 342 -0.07 10.07 7.44
CA TYR A 342 -0.29 10.82 8.67
C TYR A 342 -0.40 9.94 9.90
N ARG A 343 -1.20 8.85 9.85
CA ARG A 343 -1.33 7.88 10.94
C ARG A 343 0.01 7.24 11.30
N ASP A 344 0.83 6.91 10.30
CA ASP A 344 2.15 6.34 10.52
C ASP A 344 3.13 7.34 11.16
N ARG A 345 3.10 8.61 10.76
CA ARG A 345 3.90 9.67 11.43
C ARG A 345 3.47 9.83 12.90
N ARG A 346 2.17 9.87 13.18
CA ARG A 346 1.63 9.99 14.55
C ARG A 346 2.04 8.83 15.44
N ARG A 347 1.97 7.60 14.92
CA ARG A 347 2.42 6.40 15.64
C ARG A 347 3.91 6.49 15.98
N ARG A 348 4.77 6.86 15.03
CA ARG A 348 6.22 7.02 15.28
C ARG A 348 6.53 8.13 16.29
N GLU A 349 5.79 9.23 16.27
CA GLU A 349 5.93 10.32 17.26
C GLU A 349 5.54 9.84 18.66
N GLU A 350 4.45 9.10 18.78
CA GLU A 350 3.99 8.54 20.05
C GLU A 350 4.98 7.49 20.59
N GLU A 351 5.46 6.58 19.74
CA GLU A 351 6.51 5.61 20.09
C GLU A 351 7.77 6.31 20.60
N ARG A 352 8.21 7.39 19.94
CA ARG A 352 9.36 8.20 20.39
C ARG A 352 9.09 8.88 21.73
N ARG A 353 7.89 9.39 21.98
CA ARG A 353 7.51 10.01 23.27
C ARG A 353 7.49 8.98 24.39
N GLN A 354 6.91 7.81 24.15
CA GLN A 354 6.91 6.70 25.10
C GLN A 354 8.32 6.18 25.38
N GLU A 355 9.18 6.10 24.37
CA GLU A 355 10.59 5.76 24.58
C GLU A 355 11.33 6.81 25.40
N GLN A 356 11.14 8.10 25.10
CA GLN A 356 11.72 9.19 25.89
C GLN A 356 11.24 9.18 27.34
N GLN A 357 9.95 8.93 27.58
CA GLN A 357 9.40 8.79 28.93
C GLN A 357 10.01 7.59 29.66
N ARG A 358 10.08 6.41 29.03
CA ARG A 358 10.73 5.22 29.61
C ARG A 358 12.20 5.45 29.92
N ARG A 359 12.94 6.15 29.04
CA ARG A 359 14.33 6.51 29.29
C ARG A 359 14.46 7.49 30.46
N ALA A 360 13.62 8.51 30.53
CA ALA A 360 13.61 9.48 31.62
C ALA A 360 13.24 8.83 32.96
N GLU A 361 12.28 7.89 32.97
CA GLU A 361 11.88 7.13 34.14
C GLU A 361 13.01 6.20 34.59
N ALA A 362 13.63 5.45 33.67
CA ALA A 362 14.78 4.61 33.98
C ALA A 362 15.99 5.41 34.50
N GLU A 363 16.24 6.61 33.94
CA GLU A 363 17.29 7.51 34.42
C GLU A 363 16.97 8.06 35.82
N ARG A 364 15.71 8.43 36.07
CA ARG A 364 15.24 8.84 37.39
C ARG A 364 15.42 7.71 38.40
N GLU A 365 14.98 6.50 38.06
CA GLU A 365 15.11 5.33 38.91
C GLU A 365 16.59 4.99 39.18
N ALA A 366 17.45 5.13 38.16
CA ALA A 366 18.89 4.94 38.29
C ALA A 366 19.56 5.92 39.26
N ARG A 367 19.03 7.14 39.39
CA ARG A 367 19.52 8.18 40.31
C ARG A 367 19.00 8.04 41.74
N LEU A 368 18.05 7.14 42.01
CA LEU A 368 17.53 6.97 43.37
C LEU A 368 18.64 6.48 44.31
N PRO A 369 18.81 7.09 45.50
CA PRO A 369 19.73 6.61 46.53
C PRO A 369 19.48 5.13 46.87
N LYS A 370 20.54 4.41 47.23
CA LYS A 370 20.48 3.01 47.64
C LYS A 370 20.77 2.88 49.13
N CYS A 371 20.04 2.00 49.79
CA CYS A 371 20.30 1.58 51.17
C CYS A 371 21.66 0.91 51.27
N THR A 372 22.50 1.40 52.18
CA THR A 372 23.84 0.82 52.42
C THR A 372 23.78 -0.57 53.05
N GLN A 373 22.68 -0.91 53.75
CA GLN A 373 22.51 -2.21 54.41
C GLN A 373 21.95 -3.29 53.47
N CYS A 374 20.83 -3.04 52.78
CA CYS A 374 20.17 -4.05 51.94
C CYS A 374 20.33 -3.85 50.43
N GLY A 375 20.95 -2.75 50.00
CA GLY A 375 21.16 -2.43 48.57
C GLY A 375 19.90 -1.98 47.81
N ALA A 376 18.72 -2.04 48.43
CA ALA A 376 17.46 -1.61 47.82
C ALA A 376 17.46 -0.09 47.58
N ARG A 377 16.84 0.35 46.48
CA ARG A 377 16.61 1.78 46.21
C ARG A 377 15.60 2.35 47.19
N PHE A 378 15.78 3.61 47.55
CA PHE A 378 14.82 4.31 48.41
C PHE A 378 13.49 4.47 47.70
N SER A 379 12.40 4.27 48.45
CA SER A 379 11.06 4.61 47.97
C SER A 379 10.90 6.13 47.88
N GLU A 380 9.95 6.58 47.06
CA GLU A 380 9.62 8.01 46.97
C GLU A 380 9.22 8.59 48.34
N THR A 381 8.54 7.80 49.18
CA THR A 381 8.17 8.20 50.54
C THR A 381 9.39 8.41 51.44
N ARG A 382 10.42 7.54 51.37
CA ARG A 382 11.66 7.73 52.15
C ARG A 382 12.42 8.96 51.68
N ILE A 383 12.47 9.19 50.37
CA ILE A 383 13.12 10.38 49.79
C ILE A 383 12.37 11.65 50.22
N ALA A 384 11.04 11.66 50.16
CA ALA A 384 10.22 12.79 50.58
C ALA A 384 10.38 13.07 52.08
N TYR A 385 10.42 12.02 52.90
CA TYR A 385 10.68 12.12 54.33
C TYR A 385 12.05 12.76 54.60
N LEU A 386 13.13 12.25 53.99
CA LEU A 386 14.50 12.78 54.16
C LEU A 386 14.67 14.22 53.66
N ALA A 387 13.84 14.66 52.70
CA ALA A 387 13.82 16.04 52.24
C ALA A 387 12.99 16.99 53.12
N GLY A 388 12.11 16.44 53.97
CA GLY A 388 11.27 17.19 54.91
C GLY A 388 12.03 17.67 56.15
N GLU A 389 11.35 18.40 57.03
CA GLU A 389 11.96 18.87 58.29
C GLU A 389 12.33 17.70 59.21
N ASP A 390 11.40 16.77 59.42
CA ASP A 390 11.61 15.60 60.29
C ASP A 390 12.76 14.68 59.83
N GLY A 391 13.02 14.64 58.51
CA GLY A 391 14.06 13.78 57.96
C GLY A 391 15.47 14.37 58.00
N ARG A 392 15.64 15.67 58.32
CA ARG A 392 16.97 16.29 58.45
C ARG A 392 17.73 15.77 59.66
N ASP A 393 17.00 15.44 60.71
CA ASP A 393 17.52 14.91 61.97
C ASP A 393 17.36 13.38 62.04
N ASP A 394 17.08 12.72 60.91
CA ASP A 394 16.99 11.26 60.87
C ASP A 394 18.37 10.66 61.21
N PRO A 395 18.46 9.74 62.17
CA PRO A 395 19.72 9.16 62.61
C PRO A 395 20.32 8.17 61.59
N HIS A 396 19.56 7.78 60.56
CA HIS A 396 19.87 6.74 59.58
C HIS A 396 19.56 7.17 58.13
N PRO A 397 20.05 8.34 57.65
CA PRO A 397 19.68 8.90 56.35
C PRO A 397 20.12 8.02 55.17
N GLU A 398 21.10 7.15 55.37
CA GLU A 398 21.64 6.20 54.41
C GLU A 398 20.87 4.86 54.36
N LEU A 399 19.90 4.64 55.25
CA LEU A 399 19.10 3.41 55.30
C LEU A 399 17.70 3.60 54.70
N CYS A 400 17.17 2.54 54.09
CA CYS A 400 15.76 2.50 53.73
C CYS A 400 14.89 2.42 55.01
N HIS A 401 13.61 2.80 54.90
CA HIS A 401 12.68 2.80 56.03
C HIS A 401 12.69 1.47 56.82
N THR A 402 12.70 0.33 56.14
CA THR A 402 12.67 -0.98 56.81
C THR A 402 13.95 -1.26 57.58
N CYS A 403 15.11 -0.95 57.00
CA CYS A 403 16.41 -1.10 57.64
C CYS A 403 16.57 -0.15 58.83
N ALA A 404 16.23 1.13 58.65
CA ALA A 404 16.24 2.13 59.73
C ALA A 404 15.36 1.67 60.91
N TYR A 405 14.13 1.24 60.63
CA TYR A 405 13.22 0.72 61.64
C TYR A 405 13.78 -0.51 62.36
N THR A 406 14.47 -1.41 61.64
CA THR A 406 15.07 -2.61 62.24
C THR A 406 16.21 -2.22 63.18
N VAL A 407 17.08 -1.30 62.77
CA VAL A 407 18.18 -0.81 63.60
C VAL A 407 17.66 -0.13 64.88
N GLU A 408 16.66 0.75 64.75
CA GLU A 408 16.03 1.41 65.90
C GLU A 408 15.33 0.42 66.82
N HIS A 409 14.62 -0.56 66.25
CA HIS A 409 13.93 -1.60 67.00
C HIS A 409 14.93 -2.48 67.77
N ASP A 410 16.01 -2.92 67.12
CA ASP A 410 17.03 -3.75 67.75
C ASP A 410 17.78 -2.99 68.86
N ALA A 411 18.07 -1.70 68.65
CA ALA A 411 18.66 -0.84 69.68
C ALA A 411 17.74 -0.71 70.91
N ARG A 412 16.43 -0.51 70.67
CA ARG A 412 15.43 -0.43 71.75
C ARG A 412 15.27 -1.74 72.50
N MET A 413 15.34 -2.87 71.80
CA MET A 413 15.30 -4.20 72.41
C MET A 413 16.55 -4.48 73.25
N ALA A 414 17.73 -4.14 72.74
CA ALA A 414 18.98 -4.27 73.48
C ALA A 414 19.01 -3.39 74.74
N GLU A 415 18.46 -2.18 74.67
CA GLU A 415 18.34 -1.29 75.84
C GLU A 415 17.39 -1.89 76.89
N LEU A 416 16.24 -2.43 76.46
CA LEU A 416 15.30 -3.11 77.36
C LEU A 416 15.93 -4.36 78.01
N GLU A 417 16.73 -5.12 77.26
CA GLU A 417 17.47 -6.27 77.79
C GLU A 417 18.56 -5.84 78.77
N ALA A 418 19.31 -4.77 78.49
CA ALA A 418 20.30 -4.21 79.39
C ALA A 418 19.66 -3.69 80.69
N GLN A 419 18.50 -3.03 80.61
CA GLN A 419 17.74 -2.58 81.78
C GLN A 419 17.24 -3.77 82.62
N LYS A 420 16.75 -4.84 81.98
CA LYS A 420 16.34 -6.07 82.68
C LYS A 420 17.54 -6.75 83.35
N ALA A 421 18.66 -6.87 82.66
CA ALA A 421 19.88 -7.45 83.20
C ALA A 421 20.43 -6.62 84.38
N ALA A 422 20.42 -5.29 84.28
CA ALA A 422 20.81 -4.40 85.37
C ALA A 422 19.88 -4.55 86.58
N ARG A 423 18.57 -4.72 86.36
CA ARG A 423 17.60 -4.98 87.43
C ARG A 423 17.83 -6.34 88.10
N GLN A 424 18.10 -7.38 87.32
CA GLN A 424 18.41 -8.72 87.84
C GLN A 424 19.71 -8.72 88.64
N ALA A 425 20.76 -8.05 88.16
CA ALA A 425 22.03 -7.93 88.87
C ALA A 425 21.88 -7.14 90.19
N ALA A 426 21.03 -6.11 90.23
CA ALA A 426 20.73 -5.39 91.46
C ALA A 426 19.96 -6.26 92.47
N GLU A 427 19.00 -7.06 92.00
CA GLU A 427 18.23 -7.99 92.84
C GLU A 427 19.11 -9.13 93.38
N GLU A 428 20.02 -9.68 92.57
CA GLU A 428 21.03 -10.65 93.03
C GLU A 428 21.99 -10.04 94.07
N ALA A 429 22.45 -8.81 93.87
CA ALA A 429 23.31 -8.13 94.84
C ALA A 429 22.60 -7.86 96.19
N GLU A 430 21.31 -7.48 96.15
CA GLU A 430 20.49 -7.30 97.36
C GLU A 430 20.30 -8.62 98.10
N LEU A 431 20.05 -9.73 97.37
CA LEU A 431 20.00 -11.07 97.96
C LEU A 431 21.36 -11.49 98.56
N GLU A 432 22.49 -11.18 97.92
CA GLU A 432 23.82 -11.47 98.47
C GLU A 432 24.10 -10.68 99.76
N ASP A 433 23.70 -9.40 99.81
CA ASP A 433 23.81 -8.55 101.01
C ASP A 433 22.92 -9.09 102.15
N GLU A 434 21.68 -9.51 101.85
CA GLU A 434 20.79 -10.16 102.82
C GLU A 434 21.38 -11.49 103.33
N ASP A 435 21.98 -12.28 102.44
CA ASP A 435 22.60 -13.57 102.79
C ASP A 435 23.87 -13.36 103.63
N GLU A 436 24.64 -12.31 103.37
CA GLU A 436 25.79 -11.91 104.18
C GLU A 436 25.37 -11.35 105.55
N GLU A 437 24.30 -10.55 105.62
CA GLU A 437 23.72 -10.08 106.88
C GLU A 437 23.17 -11.26 107.70
N TYR A 438 22.50 -12.22 107.07
CA TYR A 438 22.04 -13.45 107.69
C TYR A 438 23.22 -14.27 108.24
N ARG A 439 24.31 -14.43 107.48
CA ARG A 439 25.55 -15.08 107.96
C ARG A 439 26.18 -14.31 109.12
N ARG A 440 26.13 -12.98 109.11
CA ARG A 440 26.66 -12.11 110.18
C ARG A 440 25.83 -12.25 111.46
N SER A 441 24.50 -12.30 111.35
CA SER A 441 23.57 -12.58 112.43
C SER A 441 23.79 -13.98 113.02
N GLN A 442 23.97 -15.01 112.18
CA GLN A 442 24.35 -16.36 112.62
C GLN A 442 25.67 -16.39 113.40
N ARG A 443 26.69 -15.62 112.97
CA ARG A 443 27.97 -15.49 113.71
C ARG A 443 27.78 -14.81 115.07
N LEU A 444 26.93 -13.79 115.16
CA LEU A 444 26.57 -13.11 116.42
C LEU A 444 25.79 -14.04 117.36
N HIS A 445 24.82 -14.78 116.84
CA HIS A 445 24.04 -15.75 117.61
C HIS A 445 24.93 -16.88 118.17
N ARG A 446 25.89 -17.37 117.36
CA ARG A 446 26.93 -18.32 117.82
C ARG A 446 27.88 -17.73 118.88
N ARG A 447 28.15 -16.42 118.87
CA ARG A 447 28.95 -15.74 119.91
C ARG A 447 28.15 -15.54 121.20
N LEU A 448 26.87 -15.17 121.12
CA LEU A 448 25.98 -15.05 122.29
C LEU A 448 25.76 -16.39 122.98
N TRP A 449 25.59 -17.48 122.22
CA TRP A 449 25.51 -18.84 122.78
C TRP A 449 26.80 -19.30 123.49
N ARG A 450 27.96 -18.75 123.14
CA ARG A 450 29.22 -19.03 123.85
C ARG A 450 29.35 -18.27 125.18
N HIS A 451 28.61 -17.19 125.39
CA HIS A 451 28.62 -16.42 126.64
C HIS A 451 27.54 -16.82 127.65
N LEU A 452 26.55 -17.63 127.25
CA LEU A 452 25.50 -18.17 128.14
C LEU A 452 25.80 -19.57 128.70
N ARG A 453 27.02 -20.08 128.47
CA ARG A 453 27.57 -21.27 129.14
C ARG A 453 28.72 -20.83 130.04
N ILE A 454 28.42 -20.47 131.29
CA ILE A 454 29.18 -20.68 132.54
C ILE A 454 28.33 -20.13 133.67
#